data_AF-A0AA36HDW0-F1
#
_entry.id   AF-A0AA36HDW0-F1
#
_cell.length_a   1.000
_cell.length_b   1.000
_cell.length_c   1.000
_cell.angle_alpha   90.00
_cell.angle_beta   90.00
_cell.angle_gamma   90.00
#
_symmetry.space_group_name_H-M   'P 1'
#
loop_
_entity.id
_entity.type
_entity.pdbx_description
1 polymer ?
#
loop_
_entity_poly.entity_id
_entity_poly.type
_entity_poly.pdbx_seq_one_letter_code
_entity_poly.pdbx_strand_id
1 'polypeptide(L)'
;MATKSLDTDRGTAAFPHFSPKYKCCCDTIHVKQGTLMISVVTAIIKVVELLHAVISFSEEHLLLSSFYIVHVLTEIICVVLLFVAVLKDRKRFLLPFLFIQVFSVLVYLVVALLCTWTAVDTDNFTGNFFKKEFMSPEEIEIEKTHPEMAGTTLVRLWAIYAATVFILLLCLTLWFLFVVYRCYQYYTDMEKHREPFDTAVSYNAQQGTLVQ
;
A
#
# COMPACT_ATOMS: atom_id res chain seq x y z
N MET A 1 -5.08 13.61 -31.12
CA MET A 1 -5.56 13.03 -32.40
C MET A 1 -5.62 11.52 -32.19
N ALA A 2 -6.79 10.99 -31.83
CA ALA A 2 -6.97 9.59 -31.44
C ALA A 2 -7.61 8.84 -32.60
N THR A 3 -6.84 7.95 -33.23
CA THR A 3 -7.33 7.01 -34.24
C THR A 3 -8.16 5.93 -33.54
N LYS A 4 -9.49 5.97 -33.73
CA LYS A 4 -10.37 4.85 -33.39
C LYS A 4 -10.09 3.71 -34.37
N SER A 5 -9.37 2.66 -33.95
CA SER A 5 -9.36 1.40 -34.70
C SER A 5 -10.70 0.71 -34.51
N LEU A 6 -11.38 0.45 -35.63
CA LEU A 6 -12.55 -0.41 -35.69
C LEU A 6 -12.05 -1.87 -35.75
N ASP A 7 -11.88 -2.50 -34.60
CA ASP A 7 -11.61 -3.94 -34.52
C ASP A 7 -12.94 -4.70 -34.45
N THR A 8 -13.53 -4.94 -35.62
CA THR A 8 -14.51 -6.00 -35.84
C THR A 8 -13.80 -7.20 -36.44
N ASP A 9 -13.12 -7.98 -35.60
CA ASP A 9 -12.71 -9.33 -35.95
C ASP A 9 -13.01 -10.26 -34.77
N ARG A 10 -14.17 -10.93 -34.84
CA ARG A 10 -14.67 -11.90 -33.84
C ARG A 10 -14.05 -13.29 -34.07
N GLY A 11 -12.74 -13.35 -34.27
CA GLY A 11 -11.98 -14.59 -34.28
C GLY A 11 -11.02 -14.60 -33.10
N THR A 12 -11.22 -15.51 -32.12
CA THR A 12 -10.24 -15.99 -31.12
C THR A 12 -9.03 -15.07 -30.85
N ALA A 13 -9.27 -13.79 -30.57
CA ALA A 13 -8.17 -12.85 -30.44
C ALA A 13 -7.47 -13.12 -29.12
N ALA A 14 -6.16 -13.39 -29.18
CA ALA A 14 -5.35 -13.56 -27.99
C ALA A 14 -5.49 -12.32 -27.09
N PHE A 15 -5.48 -12.52 -25.77
CA PHE A 15 -5.64 -11.43 -24.82
C PHE A 15 -4.54 -10.35 -25.03
N PRO A 16 -4.89 -9.05 -25.13
CA PRO A 16 -3.93 -8.01 -25.47
C PRO A 16 -3.07 -7.60 -24.28
N HIS A 17 -2.09 -8.45 -23.92
CA HIS A 17 -1.18 -8.26 -22.77
C HIS A 17 -0.40 -6.94 -22.81
N PHE A 18 -0.09 -6.40 -23.99
CA PHE A 18 0.73 -5.19 -24.15
C PHE A 18 -0.08 -3.89 -24.28
N SER A 19 -1.39 -3.94 -24.02
CA SER A 19 -2.22 -2.75 -24.05
C SER A 19 -1.69 -1.68 -23.06
N PRO A 20 -1.63 -0.39 -23.44
CA PRO A 20 -1.17 0.68 -22.55
C PRO A 20 -1.91 0.72 -21.21
N LYS A 21 -3.16 0.24 -21.16
CA LYS A 21 -3.93 0.15 -19.90
C LYS A 21 -3.33 -0.83 -18.86
N TYR A 22 -2.39 -1.68 -19.23
CA TYR A 22 -1.70 -2.61 -18.32
C TYR A 22 -0.25 -2.21 -18.07
N LYS A 23 0.08 -0.94 -18.32
CA LYS A 23 1.39 -0.36 -17.99
C LYS A 23 1.28 0.64 -16.83
N CYS A 24 2.40 0.82 -16.14
CA CYS A 24 2.61 1.76 -15.05
C CYS A 24 3.95 2.48 -15.25
N CYS A 25 4.25 3.45 -14.36
CA CYS A 25 5.50 4.23 -14.41
C CYS A 25 5.69 4.94 -15.76
N CYS A 26 4.79 5.86 -16.12
CA CYS A 26 4.80 6.56 -17.40
C CYS A 26 4.68 5.61 -18.61
N ASP A 27 3.82 4.59 -18.50
CA ASP A 27 3.56 3.59 -19.55
C ASP A 27 4.78 2.77 -20.00
N THR A 28 5.80 2.65 -19.14
CA THR A 28 7.04 1.92 -19.46
C THR A 28 7.05 0.49 -18.95
N ILE A 29 6.52 0.23 -17.76
CA ILE A 29 6.62 -1.05 -17.06
C ILE A 29 5.26 -1.76 -17.05
N HIS A 30 5.21 -3.06 -17.31
CA HIS A 30 3.96 -3.81 -17.18
C HIS A 30 3.52 -3.90 -15.71
N VAL A 31 2.23 -3.75 -15.42
CA VAL A 31 1.69 -3.69 -14.04
C VAL A 31 2.08 -4.90 -13.18
N LYS A 32 2.23 -6.09 -13.78
CA LYS A 32 2.73 -7.30 -13.11
C LYS A 32 4.17 -7.13 -12.61
N GLN A 33 5.06 -6.59 -13.45
CA GLN A 33 6.46 -6.31 -13.09
C GLN A 33 6.55 -5.19 -12.04
N GLY A 34 5.77 -4.12 -12.21
CA GLY A 34 5.70 -3.04 -11.22
C GLY A 34 5.23 -3.52 -9.86
N THR A 35 4.19 -4.37 -9.83
CA THR A 35 3.70 -4.99 -8.58
C THR A 35 4.73 -5.92 -7.95
N LEU A 36 5.49 -6.68 -8.77
CA LEU A 36 6.58 -7.51 -8.26
C LEU A 36 7.68 -6.65 -7.62
N MET A 37 8.10 -5.55 -8.27
CA MET A 37 9.08 -4.62 -7.70
C MET A 37 8.58 -4.03 -6.37
N ILE A 38 7.33 -3.58 -6.31
CA ILE A 38 6.71 -3.08 -5.07
C ILE A 38 6.77 -4.15 -3.99
N SER A 39 6.39 -5.40 -4.31
CA SER A 39 6.38 -6.49 -3.34
C SER A 39 7.76 -6.75 -2.72
N VAL A 40 8.83 -6.71 -3.54
CA VAL A 40 10.22 -6.86 -3.07
C VAL A 40 10.63 -5.70 -2.18
N VAL A 41 10.38 -4.45 -2.59
CA VAL A 41 10.72 -3.27 -1.79
C VAL A 41 9.95 -3.28 -0.46
N THR A 42 8.66 -3.57 -0.47
CA THR A 42 7.85 -3.67 0.75
C THR A 42 8.32 -4.81 1.66
N ALA A 43 8.77 -5.94 1.11
CA ALA A 43 9.30 -7.04 1.92
C ALA A 43 10.56 -6.62 2.67
N ILE A 44 11.48 -5.91 2.01
CA ILE A 44 12.70 -5.39 2.64
C ILE A 44 12.35 -4.41 3.77
N ILE A 45 11.45 -3.46 3.51
CA ILE A 45 11.00 -2.49 4.51
C ILE A 45 10.39 -3.21 5.73
N LYS A 46 9.55 -4.23 5.50
CA LYS A 46 8.90 -4.97 6.60
C LYS A 46 9.87 -5.84 7.40
N VAL A 47 10.96 -6.32 6.80
CA VAL A 47 12.03 -6.98 7.57
C VAL A 47 12.72 -5.99 8.51
N VAL A 48 13.04 -4.78 8.03
CA VAL A 48 13.64 -3.73 8.87
C VAL A 48 12.68 -3.32 9.99
N GLU A 49 11.40 -3.14 9.67
CA GLU A 49 10.36 -2.79 10.65
C GLU A 49 10.15 -3.87 11.72
N LEU A 50 10.21 -5.15 11.33
CA LEU A 50 10.16 -6.26 12.26
C LEU A 50 11.36 -6.26 13.21
N LEU A 51 12.58 -6.05 12.69
CA LEU A 51 13.77 -5.94 13.53
C LEU A 51 13.65 -4.78 14.51
N HIS A 52 13.16 -3.63 14.04
CA HIS A 52 12.90 -2.47 14.89
C HIS A 52 11.87 -2.78 15.99
N ALA A 53 10.79 -3.50 15.66
CA ALA A 53 9.75 -3.91 16.60
C ALA A 53 10.29 -4.84 17.69
N VAL A 54 11.20 -5.76 17.33
CA VAL A 54 11.84 -6.67 18.27
C VAL A 54 12.82 -5.92 19.19
N ILE A 55 13.62 -5.01 18.64
CA ILE A 55 14.60 -4.23 19.41
C ILE A 55 13.90 -3.25 20.35
N SER A 56 12.81 -2.64 19.90
CA SER A 56 12.03 -1.64 20.67
C SER A 56 11.00 -2.28 21.60
N PHE A 57 11.04 -3.60 21.78
CA PHE A 57 10.14 -4.28 22.69
C PHE A 57 10.46 -3.87 24.14
N SER A 58 9.51 -3.19 24.80
CA SER A 58 9.64 -2.76 26.19
C SER A 58 8.60 -3.48 27.05
N GLU A 59 9.04 -4.06 28.16
CA GLU A 59 8.14 -4.74 29.11
C GLU A 59 7.18 -3.75 29.80
N GLU A 60 7.57 -2.48 29.92
CA GLU A 60 6.76 -1.42 30.54
C GLU A 60 5.50 -1.10 29.73
N HIS A 61 5.51 -1.38 28.42
CA HIS A 61 4.41 -1.11 27.49
C HIS A 61 3.94 -2.36 26.74
N LEU A 62 3.89 -3.50 27.44
CA LEU A 62 3.61 -4.82 26.85
C LEU A 62 2.40 -4.83 25.91
N LEU A 63 1.27 -4.22 26.28
CA LEU A 63 0.08 -4.19 25.41
C LEU A 63 0.36 -3.46 24.09
N LEU A 64 0.93 -2.26 24.13
CA LEU A 64 1.21 -1.45 22.95
C LEU A 64 2.25 -2.13 22.05
N SER A 65 3.34 -2.62 22.64
CA SER A 65 4.37 -3.37 21.91
C SER A 65 3.81 -4.65 21.28
N SER A 66 2.93 -5.37 21.98
CA SER A 66 2.26 -6.57 21.43
C SER A 66 1.34 -6.21 20.25
N PHE A 67 0.53 -5.16 20.36
CA PHE A 67 -0.30 -4.68 19.27
C PHE A 67 0.53 -4.28 18.05
N TYR A 68 1.66 -3.59 18.28
CA TYR A 68 2.57 -3.20 17.22
C TYR A 68 3.18 -4.41 16.50
N ILE A 69 3.65 -5.42 17.24
CA ILE A 69 4.18 -6.67 16.63
C ILE A 69 3.10 -7.39 15.81
N VAL A 70 1.87 -7.52 16.34
CA VAL A 70 0.77 -8.16 15.61
C VAL A 70 0.44 -7.40 14.33
N HIS A 71 0.46 -6.07 14.36
CA HIS A 71 0.28 -5.24 13.18
C HIS A 71 1.34 -5.51 12.12
N VAL A 72 2.64 -5.47 12.50
CA VAL A 72 3.76 -5.74 11.59
C VAL A 72 3.67 -7.15 10.99
N LEU A 73 3.34 -8.16 11.80
CA LEU A 73 3.14 -9.54 11.31
C LEU A 73 1.98 -9.64 10.32
N THR A 74 0.87 -8.94 10.57
CA THR A 74 -0.28 -8.90 9.66
C THR A 74 0.10 -8.31 8.30
N GLU A 75 0.90 -7.26 8.30
CA GLU A 75 1.41 -6.66 7.06
C GLU A 75 2.39 -7.57 6.31
N ILE A 76 3.27 -8.28 7.02
CA ILE A 76 4.16 -9.29 6.41
C ILE A 76 3.34 -10.38 5.71
N ILE A 77 2.28 -10.88 6.36
CA ILE A 77 1.36 -11.84 5.74
C ILE A 77 0.74 -11.24 4.46
N CYS A 78 0.29 -9.98 4.49
CA CYS A 78 -0.24 -9.30 3.32
C CYS A 78 0.79 -9.19 2.18
N VAL A 79 2.06 -8.92 2.48
CA VAL A 79 3.16 -8.87 1.49
C VAL A 79 3.46 -10.25 0.91
N VAL A 80 3.45 -11.30 1.72
CA VAL A 80 3.60 -12.68 1.22
C VAL A 80 2.45 -13.06 0.30
N LEU A 81 1.21 -12.71 0.67
CA LEU A 81 0.04 -12.92 -0.18
C LEU A 81 0.12 -12.13 -1.49
N LEU A 82 0.62 -10.89 -1.46
CA LEU A 82 0.91 -10.09 -2.65
C LEU A 82 1.89 -10.81 -3.58
N PHE A 83 2.97 -11.37 -3.03
CA PHE A 83 3.96 -12.13 -3.80
C PHE A 83 3.33 -13.38 -4.45
N VAL A 84 2.57 -14.16 -3.67
CA VAL A 84 1.83 -15.33 -4.15
C VAL A 84 0.81 -14.95 -5.22
N ALA A 85 0.14 -13.80 -5.07
CA ALA A 85 -0.82 -13.28 -6.04
C ALA A 85 -0.17 -13.04 -7.41
N VAL A 86 1.01 -12.42 -7.42
CA VAL A 86 1.76 -12.09 -8.63
C VAL A 86 2.35 -13.33 -9.29
N LEU A 87 2.87 -14.27 -8.49
CA LEU A 87 3.45 -15.51 -9.03
C LEU A 87 2.41 -16.47 -9.57
N LYS A 88 1.25 -16.59 -8.91
CA LYS A 88 0.17 -17.51 -9.31
C LYS A 88 -0.88 -16.86 -10.22
N ASP A 89 -0.73 -15.58 -10.55
CA ASP A 89 -1.70 -14.79 -11.31
C ASP A 89 -3.13 -14.87 -10.73
N ARG A 90 -3.24 -14.81 -9.40
CA ARG A 90 -4.49 -14.97 -8.64
C ARG A 90 -4.90 -13.66 -7.99
N LYS A 91 -5.88 -12.96 -8.57
CA LYS A 91 -6.34 -11.63 -8.11
C LYS A 91 -6.84 -11.59 -6.65
N ARG A 92 -7.42 -12.68 -6.13
CA ARG A 92 -7.99 -12.72 -4.77
C ARG A 92 -6.94 -12.46 -3.69
N PHE A 93 -5.69 -12.86 -3.91
CA PHE A 93 -4.60 -12.64 -2.97
C PHE A 93 -4.05 -11.21 -2.98
N LEU A 94 -4.44 -10.35 -3.94
CA LEU A 94 -4.11 -8.92 -3.93
C LEU A 94 -4.98 -8.12 -2.95
N LEU A 95 -6.18 -8.62 -2.63
CA LEU A 95 -7.18 -7.89 -1.85
C LEU A 95 -6.72 -7.54 -0.43
N PRO A 96 -6.09 -8.44 0.35
CA PRO A 96 -5.62 -8.10 1.69
C PRO A 96 -4.61 -6.95 1.70
N PHE A 97 -3.66 -6.96 0.75
CA PHE A 97 -2.69 -5.88 0.58
C PHE A 97 -3.37 -4.56 0.16
N LEU A 98 -4.32 -4.60 -0.78
CA LEU A 98 -5.06 -3.38 -1.16
C LEU A 98 -5.85 -2.80 0.03
N PHE A 99 -6.50 -3.65 0.82
CA PHE A 99 -7.29 -3.23 1.97
C PHE A 99 -6.41 -2.57 3.04
N ILE A 100 -5.29 -3.19 3.41
CA ILE A 100 -4.38 -2.60 4.40
C ILE A 100 -3.77 -1.29 3.89
N GLN A 101 -3.45 -1.18 2.60
CA GLN A 101 -2.92 0.07 2.04
C GLN A 101 -3.93 1.21 2.07
N VAL A 102 -5.22 0.96 1.83
CA VAL A 102 -6.26 1.98 1.99
C VAL A 102 -6.33 2.46 3.44
N PHE A 103 -6.24 1.54 4.40
CA PHE A 103 -6.18 1.90 5.82
C PHE A 103 -4.93 2.75 6.14
N SER A 104 -3.76 2.36 5.64
CA SER A 104 -2.50 3.11 5.83
C SER A 104 -2.57 4.52 5.25
N VAL A 105 -3.20 4.71 4.09
CA VAL A 105 -3.45 6.06 3.51
C VAL A 105 -4.23 6.94 4.48
N LEU A 106 -5.29 6.41 5.10
CA LEU A 106 -6.10 7.17 6.06
C LEU A 106 -5.30 7.54 7.31
N VAL A 107 -4.51 6.59 7.84
CA VAL A 107 -3.64 6.83 8.99
C VAL A 107 -2.60 7.90 8.67
N TYR A 108 -1.89 7.80 7.54
CA TYR A 108 -0.89 8.80 7.14
C TYR A 108 -1.49 10.18 6.92
N LEU A 109 -2.70 10.27 6.36
CA LEU A 109 -3.40 11.53 6.21
C LEU A 109 -3.71 12.16 7.57
N VAL A 110 -4.28 11.40 8.51
CA VAL A 110 -4.59 11.90 9.86
C VAL A 110 -3.32 12.36 10.58
N VAL A 111 -2.27 11.54 10.57
CA VAL A 111 -0.99 11.88 11.23
C VAL A 111 -0.35 13.11 10.59
N ALA A 112 -0.34 13.22 9.25
CA ALA A 112 0.19 14.40 8.58
C ALA A 112 -0.57 15.69 8.95
N LEU A 113 -1.91 15.61 9.08
CA LEU A 113 -2.73 16.73 9.52
C LEU A 113 -2.44 17.11 10.98
N LEU A 114 -2.29 16.14 11.87
CA LEU A 114 -1.94 16.37 13.28
C LEU A 114 -0.54 16.99 13.43
N CYS A 115 0.44 16.52 12.67
CA CYS A 115 1.79 17.10 12.64
C CYS A 115 1.75 18.54 12.08
N THR A 116 0.98 18.79 11.03
CA THR A 116 0.82 20.13 10.45
C THR A 116 0.15 21.09 11.43
N TRP A 117 -0.89 20.63 12.16
CA TRP A 117 -1.51 21.42 13.22
C TRP A 117 -0.48 21.73 14.31
N THR A 118 0.26 20.73 14.79
CA THR A 118 1.33 20.92 15.79
C THR A 118 2.40 21.90 15.34
N ALA A 119 2.73 21.92 14.04
CA ALA A 119 3.68 22.88 13.50
C ALA A 119 3.15 24.33 13.55
N VAL A 120 1.84 24.53 13.38
CA VAL A 120 1.20 25.85 13.47
C VAL A 120 1.06 26.27 14.94
N ASP A 121 0.51 25.39 15.76
CA ASP A 121 0.21 25.59 17.18
C ASP A 121 0.82 24.44 18.01
N THR A 122 1.92 24.75 18.70
CA THR A 122 2.68 23.79 19.50
C THR A 122 2.05 23.47 20.84
N ASP A 123 1.04 24.24 21.27
CA ASP A 123 0.43 24.09 22.60
C ASP A 123 -0.84 23.22 22.56
N ASN A 124 -1.14 22.64 21.39
CA ASN A 124 -2.22 21.70 21.22
C ASN A 124 -1.93 20.33 21.89
N PHE A 125 -2.94 19.46 21.93
CA PHE A 125 -2.82 18.12 22.51
C PHE A 125 -1.69 17.29 21.88
N THR A 126 -1.51 17.39 20.57
CA THR A 126 -0.50 16.63 19.82
C THR A 126 0.91 17.15 20.09
N GLY A 127 1.11 18.46 20.22
CA GLY A 127 2.37 19.07 20.61
C GLY A 127 2.82 18.63 22.00
N ASN A 128 1.87 18.53 22.94
CA ASN A 128 2.15 17.96 24.26
C ASN A 128 2.52 16.47 24.20
N PHE A 129 1.97 15.71 23.25
CA PHE A 129 2.38 14.33 23.01
C PHE A 129 3.81 14.26 22.46
N PHE A 130 4.14 15.05 21.44
CA PHE A 130 5.49 15.13 20.88
C PHE A 130 6.53 15.56 21.93
N LYS A 131 6.21 16.55 22.77
CA LYS A 131 7.10 16.98 23.86
C LYS A 131 7.43 15.83 24.81
N LYS A 132 6.45 15.02 25.19
CA LYS A 132 6.66 13.88 26.11
C LYS A 132 7.48 12.75 25.50
N GLU A 133 7.27 12.48 24.22
CA GLU A 133 7.90 11.35 23.53
C GLU A 133 9.33 11.66 23.08
N PHE A 134 9.59 12.89 22.62
CA PHE A 134 10.84 13.25 21.95
C PHE A 134 11.79 14.11 22.79
N MET A 135 11.34 14.73 23.87
CA MET A 135 12.24 15.45 24.78
C MET A 135 12.60 14.56 25.95
N SER A 136 13.89 14.54 26.29
CA SER A 136 14.31 13.88 27.52
C SER A 136 13.71 14.57 28.74
N PRO A 137 13.55 13.88 29.88
CA PRO A 137 13.10 14.50 31.12
C PRO A 137 13.95 15.71 31.52
N GLU A 138 15.26 15.65 31.25
CA GLU A 138 16.22 16.75 31.51
C GLU A 138 15.96 17.96 30.60
N GLU A 139 15.67 17.75 29.32
CA GLU A 139 15.35 18.83 28.38
C GLU A 139 14.03 19.53 28.76
N ILE A 140 13.05 18.77 29.25
CA ILE A 140 11.78 19.30 29.77
C ILE A 140 12.02 20.16 31.03
N GLU A 141 12.96 19.79 31.90
CA GLU A 141 13.32 20.59 33.08
C GLU A 141 14.09 21.86 32.72
N ILE A 142 14.96 21.80 31.71
CA ILE A 142 15.68 22.97 31.18
C ILE A 142 14.69 23.95 30.51
N GLU A 143 13.69 23.44 29.79
CA GLU A 143 12.64 24.28 29.19
C GLU A 143 11.79 24.98 30.27
N LYS A 144 11.51 24.32 31.40
CA LYS A 144 10.81 24.95 32.53
C LYS A 144 11.61 26.07 33.19
N THR A 145 12.94 25.98 33.20
CA THR A 145 13.83 26.99 33.80
C THR A 145 14.17 28.13 32.85
N HIS A 146 14.17 27.89 31.53
CA HIS A 146 14.40 28.90 30.49
C HIS A 146 13.32 28.85 29.38
N PRO A 147 12.10 29.33 29.66
CA PRO A 147 10.95 29.18 28.77
C PRO A 147 11.03 30.02 27.48
N GLU A 148 11.99 30.94 27.36
CA GLU A 148 11.82 32.04 26.42
C GLU A 148 12.05 31.72 24.93
N MET A 149 12.83 30.71 24.49
CA MET A 149 12.96 30.46 23.03
C MET A 149 13.37 29.06 22.51
N ALA A 150 13.86 28.13 23.35
CA ALA A 150 14.51 26.92 22.82
C ALA A 150 13.56 25.74 22.52
N GLY A 151 12.66 25.39 23.45
CA GLY A 151 11.85 24.16 23.35
C GLY A 151 10.77 24.23 22.27
N THR A 152 10.03 25.32 22.18
CA THR A 152 8.98 25.55 21.16
C THR A 152 9.53 25.44 19.73
N THR A 153 10.73 25.95 19.48
CA THR A 153 11.37 25.91 18.17
C THR A 153 11.74 24.49 17.77
N LEU A 154 12.24 23.68 18.72
CA LEU A 154 12.61 22.29 18.49
C LEU A 154 11.38 21.42 18.17
N VAL A 155 10.30 21.55 18.94
CA VAL A 155 9.03 20.82 18.71
C VAL A 155 8.46 21.16 17.34
N ARG A 156 8.43 22.46 16.98
CA ARG A 156 7.96 22.90 15.67
C ARG A 156 8.81 22.31 14.53
N LEU A 157 10.14 22.28 14.68
CA LEU A 157 11.03 21.69 13.69
C LEU A 157 10.76 20.19 13.49
N TRP A 158 10.60 19.44 14.59
CA TRP A 158 10.24 18.02 14.55
C TRP A 158 8.87 17.79 13.91
N ALA A 159 7.87 18.60 14.24
CA ALA A 159 6.54 18.50 13.66
C ALA A 159 6.56 18.74 12.14
N ILE A 160 7.32 19.72 11.66
CA ILE A 160 7.51 20.00 10.23
C ILE A 160 8.22 18.83 9.53
N TYR A 161 9.30 18.31 10.14
CA TYR A 161 10.02 17.15 9.63
C TYR A 161 9.09 15.93 9.52
N ALA A 162 8.39 15.60 10.60
CA ALA A 162 7.44 14.49 10.64
C ALA A 162 6.32 14.67 9.60
N ALA A 163 5.71 15.86 9.51
CA ALA A 163 4.68 16.16 8.51
C ALA A 163 5.21 15.92 7.09
N THR A 164 6.42 16.38 6.78
CA THR A 164 7.06 16.20 5.48
C THR A 164 7.26 14.72 5.16
N VAL A 165 7.79 13.95 6.10
CA VAL A 165 7.98 12.49 5.94
C VAL A 165 6.65 11.78 5.70
N PHE A 166 5.61 12.06 6.49
CA PHE A 166 4.30 11.43 6.33
C PHE A 166 3.60 11.80 5.02
N ILE A 167 3.77 13.03 4.52
CA ILE A 167 3.26 13.44 3.20
C ILE A 167 3.97 12.64 2.09
N LEU A 168 5.29 12.45 2.17
CA LEU A 168 6.03 11.66 1.20
C LEU A 168 5.59 10.18 1.23
N LEU A 169 5.41 9.61 2.43
CA LEU A 169 4.88 8.25 2.60
C LEU A 169 3.46 8.12 2.04
N LEU A 170 2.59 9.10 2.27
CA LEU A 170 1.24 9.15 1.70
C LEU A 170 1.27 9.10 0.17
N CYS A 171 2.10 9.94 -0.47
CA CYS A 171 2.27 9.95 -1.93
C CYS A 171 2.80 8.61 -2.44
N LEU A 172 3.80 8.03 -1.77
CA LEU A 172 4.37 6.73 -2.13
C LEU A 172 3.33 5.60 -2.01
N THR A 173 2.55 5.60 -0.94
CA THR A 173 1.51 4.60 -0.70
C THR A 173 0.37 4.72 -1.70
N LEU A 174 -0.08 5.94 -2.04
CA LEU A 174 -1.07 6.15 -3.09
C LEU A 174 -0.58 5.64 -4.44
N TRP A 175 0.71 5.85 -4.75
CA TRP A 175 1.32 5.31 -5.96
C TRP A 175 1.37 3.78 -5.95
N PHE A 176 1.78 3.15 -4.84
CA PHE A 176 1.73 1.70 -4.69
C PHE A 176 0.31 1.16 -4.86
N LEU A 177 -0.66 1.75 -4.17
CA LEU A 177 -2.08 1.37 -4.26
C LEU A 177 -2.57 1.43 -5.71
N PHE A 178 -2.24 2.50 -6.44
CA PHE A 178 -2.59 2.64 -7.85
C PHE A 178 -1.99 1.51 -8.70
N VAL A 179 -0.69 1.22 -8.57
CA VAL A 179 -0.03 0.16 -9.36
C VAL A 179 -0.62 -1.22 -9.06
N VAL A 180 -0.81 -1.56 -7.78
CA VAL A 180 -1.37 -2.85 -7.38
C VAL A 180 -2.84 -2.98 -7.80
N TYR A 181 -3.62 -1.90 -7.72
CA TYR A 181 -5.00 -1.88 -8.20
C TYR A 181 -5.08 -2.11 -9.71
N ARG A 182 -4.16 -1.53 -10.49
CA ARG A 182 -4.07 -1.77 -11.93
C ARG A 182 -3.69 -3.21 -12.26
N CYS A 183 -2.84 -3.84 -11.45
CA CYS A 183 -2.55 -5.27 -11.54
C CYS A 183 -3.78 -6.14 -11.21
N TYR A 184 -4.57 -5.74 -10.21
CA TYR A 184 -5.85 -6.39 -9.90
C TYR A 184 -6.85 -6.29 -11.07
N GLN A 185 -6.96 -5.12 -11.70
CA GLN A 185 -7.77 -4.93 -12.90
C GLN A 185 -7.28 -5.82 -14.05
N TYR A 186 -5.96 -5.88 -14.28
CA TYR A 186 -5.35 -6.75 -15.28
C TYR A 186 -5.73 -8.22 -15.09
N TYR A 187 -5.61 -8.76 -13.87
CA TYR A 187 -6.01 -10.15 -13.61
C TYR A 187 -7.52 -10.36 -13.73
N THR A 188 -8.34 -9.36 -13.39
CA THR A 188 -9.78 -9.42 -13.58
C THR A 188 -10.16 -9.49 -15.06
N ASP A 189 -9.55 -8.65 -15.89
CA ASP A 189 -9.78 -8.65 -17.35
C ASP A 189 -9.29 -9.95 -17.99
N MET A 190 -8.13 -10.45 -17.55
CA MET A 190 -7.57 -11.72 -18.03
C MET A 190 -8.46 -12.92 -17.68
N GLU A 191 -9.04 -12.97 -16.48
CA GLU A 191 -9.94 -14.04 -16.07
C GLU A 191 -11.24 -14.03 -16.88
N LYS A 192 -11.85 -12.85 -17.07
CA LYS A 192 -13.05 -12.69 -17.92
C LYS A 192 -12.84 -13.15 -19.36
N HIS A 193 -11.63 -12.98 -19.90
CA HIS A 193 -11.29 -13.44 -21.25
C HIS A 193 -11.09 -14.97 -21.34
N ARG A 194 -10.80 -15.64 -20.22
CA ARG A 194 -10.61 -17.10 -20.17
C ARG A 194 -11.92 -17.86 -19.99
N GLU A 195 -12.88 -17.32 -19.24
CA GLU A 195 -14.18 -17.96 -18.95
C GLU A 195 -14.93 -18.55 -20.16
N PRO A 196 -14.94 -17.95 -21.37
CA PRO A 196 -15.64 -18.51 -22.52
C PRO A 196 -15.08 -19.87 -23.00
N PHE A 197 -13.81 -20.15 -22.71
CA PHE A 197 -13.14 -21.38 -23.15
C PHE A 197 -13.26 -22.52 -22.12
N ASP A 198 -13.61 -22.21 -20.87
CA ASP A 198 -13.76 -23.19 -19.78
C ASP A 198 -15.20 -23.71 -19.65
N THR A 199 -16.19 -23.08 -20.30
CA THR A 199 -17.50 -23.68 -20.49
C THR A 199 -17.33 -24.94 -21.33
N ALA A 200 -17.44 -26.11 -20.70
CA ALA A 200 -17.46 -27.39 -21.40
C ALA A 200 -18.50 -27.30 -22.52
N VAL A 201 -18.02 -27.29 -23.77
CA VAL A 201 -18.89 -27.41 -24.93
C VAL A 201 -19.55 -28.77 -24.78
N SER A 202 -20.80 -28.80 -24.31
CA SER A 202 -21.59 -30.02 -24.26
C SER A 202 -21.85 -30.42 -25.71
N TYR A 203 -21.02 -31.30 -26.25
CA TYR A 203 -21.29 -31.94 -27.53
C TYR A 203 -22.53 -32.79 -27.34
N ASN A 204 -23.68 -32.27 -27.79
CA ASN A 204 -24.91 -33.03 -27.83
C ASN A 204 -24.75 -34.13 -28.89
N ALA A 205 -24.43 -35.35 -28.46
CA ALA A 205 -24.25 -36.51 -29.33
C ALA A 205 -25.54 -36.97 -30.04
N GLN A 206 -26.69 -36.33 -29.78
CA GLN A 206 -28.00 -36.71 -30.33
C GLN A 206 -28.27 -36.24 -31.77
N GLN A 207 -27.37 -35.49 -32.42
CA GLN A 207 -27.60 -35.00 -33.78
C GLN A 207 -27.30 -36.02 -34.91
N GLY A 208 -27.00 -37.28 -34.58
CA GLY A 208 -26.60 -38.31 -35.55
C GLY A 208 -27.67 -39.28 -36.05
N THR A 209 -28.94 -39.25 -35.58
CA THR A 209 -29.85 -40.41 -35.74
C THR A 209 -31.09 -40.23 -36.63
N LEU A 210 -31.22 -39.14 -37.40
CA LEU A 210 -32.36 -38.97 -38.31
C LEU A 210 -31.92 -38.64 -39.75
N VAL A 211 -31.34 -39.64 -40.42
CA VAL A 211 -31.41 -39.79 -41.88
C VAL A 211 -31.68 -41.27 -42.16
N GLN A 212 -32.97 -41.63 -42.26
CA GLN A 212 -33.46 -42.84 -42.89
C GLN A 212 -34.59 -42.45 -43.84
#